data_AF-A0A183XCJ7-F1
#
_entry.id   AF-A0A183XCJ7-F1
#
_cell.length_a   1.000
_cell.length_b   1.000
_cell.length_c   1.000
_cell.angle_alpha   90.00
_cell.angle_beta   90.00
_cell.angle_gamma   90.00
#
_symmetry.space_group_name_H-M   'P 1'
#
loop_
_entity.id
_entity.type
_entity.pdbx_description
1 polymer ?
#
loop_
_entity_poly.entity_id
_entity_poly.type
_entity_poly.pdbx_seq_one_letter_code
_entity_poly.pdbx_strand_id
1 'polypeptide(L)'
;MFHTILTISTLLGFTTAFHQYRILDCTESDKRTDGSSGKIGCHLVLKNEEFETGRNAPEGSGCYTEGSGENAKVFCAIVCPNAHLVFHSKSLSDKNCFKFISYGLIQKDGDWYLWRSGKCLNSPKAFEIGCKFDDPFEKQFPDDNVIFKHLAARVRAY
;
A
#
# COMPACT_ATOMS: atom_id res chain seq x y z
N MET A 1 18.43 43.37 -44.18
CA MET A 1 17.21 42.78 -43.58
C MET A 1 17.65 41.76 -42.56
N PHE A 2 17.52 42.04 -41.27
CA PHE A 2 17.90 41.11 -40.21
C PHE A 2 16.79 40.08 -40.04
N HIS A 3 17.06 38.82 -40.40
CA HIS A 3 16.14 37.72 -40.12
C HIS A 3 16.19 37.40 -38.63
N THR A 4 15.17 37.81 -37.90
CA THR A 4 14.96 37.46 -36.49
C THR A 4 14.57 35.98 -36.43
N ILE A 5 15.53 35.11 -36.10
CA ILE A 5 15.27 33.70 -35.84
C ILE A 5 14.59 33.61 -34.47
N LEU A 6 13.28 33.38 -34.47
CA LEU A 6 12.50 33.14 -33.27
C LEU A 6 12.72 31.69 -32.82
N THR A 7 13.71 31.45 -31.95
CA THR A 7 13.88 30.14 -31.31
C THR A 7 12.80 29.97 -30.25
N ILE A 8 11.74 29.23 -30.58
CA ILE A 8 10.74 28.76 -29.62
C ILE A 8 11.41 27.64 -28.81
N SER A 9 11.96 27.99 -27.63
CA SER A 9 12.35 27.00 -26.63
C SER A 9 11.08 26.41 -26.02
N THR A 10 10.58 25.31 -26.58
CA THR A 10 9.62 24.45 -25.91
C THR A 10 10.33 23.80 -24.71
N LEU A 11 10.23 24.44 -23.53
CA LEU A 11 10.43 23.76 -22.26
C LEU A 11 9.36 22.66 -22.16
N LEU A 12 9.71 21.47 -22.63
CA LEU A 12 9.03 20.24 -22.24
C LEU A 12 9.23 20.13 -20.73
N GLY A 13 8.26 20.64 -19.97
CA GLY A 13 8.18 20.39 -18.54
C GLY A 13 8.03 18.88 -18.36
N PHE A 14 9.13 18.20 -18.04
CA PHE A 14 9.07 16.82 -17.58
C PHE A 14 8.26 16.85 -16.28
N THR A 15 7.01 16.40 -16.32
CA THR A 15 6.27 16.13 -15.09
C THR A 15 6.97 14.94 -14.46
N THR A 16 7.87 15.20 -13.52
CA THR A 16 8.50 14.14 -12.73
C THR A 16 7.43 13.60 -11.79
N ALA A 17 6.79 12.51 -12.18
CA ALA A 17 5.97 11.75 -11.25
C ALA A 17 6.90 10.94 -10.35
N PHE A 18 6.70 11.02 -9.04
CA PHE A 18 7.46 10.22 -8.09
C PHE A 18 6.70 8.91 -7.86
N HIS A 19 7.36 7.81 -8.16
CA HIS A 19 6.82 6.47 -8.00
C HIS A 19 7.35 5.87 -6.71
N GLN A 20 6.48 5.23 -5.94
CA GLN A 20 6.91 4.30 -4.90
C GLN A 20 6.02 3.08 -4.90
N TYR A 21 6.51 2.02 -4.27
CA TYR A 21 5.85 0.73 -4.24
C TYR A 21 5.65 0.26 -2.80
N ARG A 22 4.66 -0.59 -2.61
CA ARG A 22 4.27 -1.17 -1.33
C ARG A 22 3.97 -2.63 -1.54
N ILE A 23 4.31 -3.44 -0.55
CA ILE A 23 3.84 -4.81 -0.47
C ILE A 23 3.09 -4.96 0.84
N LEU A 24 1.83 -5.34 0.80
CA LEU A 24 1.19 -5.91 1.98
C LEU A 24 1.57 -7.40 1.99
N ASP A 25 2.63 -7.73 2.70
CA ASP A 25 3.13 -9.09 2.81
C ASP A 25 2.34 -9.83 3.90
N CYS A 26 1.84 -11.00 3.58
CA CYS A 26 0.91 -11.74 4.42
C CYS A 26 1.42 -13.17 4.57
N THR A 27 1.71 -13.56 5.82
CA THR A 27 2.29 -14.84 6.16
C THR A 27 1.46 -15.54 7.23
N GLU A 28 1.51 -16.87 7.25
CA GLU A 28 0.96 -17.63 8.36
C GLU A 28 1.86 -17.40 9.58
N SER A 29 1.31 -16.83 10.66
CA SER A 29 2.04 -16.74 11.92
C SER A 29 2.35 -18.16 12.41
N ASP A 30 3.50 -18.36 13.04
CA ASP A 30 3.91 -19.66 13.59
C ASP A 30 2.74 -20.35 14.31
N LYS A 31 2.58 -21.64 13.99
CA LYS A 31 1.49 -22.49 14.44
C LYS A 31 1.30 -22.34 15.95
N ARG A 32 0.06 -22.09 16.37
CA ARG A 32 -0.31 -22.27 17.77
C ARG A 32 -0.06 -23.73 18.14
N THR A 33 0.37 -23.97 19.37
CA THR A 33 0.66 -25.29 19.93
C THR A 33 -0.51 -26.27 19.90
N ASP A 34 -1.72 -25.83 19.50
CA ASP A 34 -2.94 -26.64 19.40
C ASP A 34 -3.21 -27.24 18.00
N GLY A 35 -2.36 -27.02 17.00
CA GLY A 35 -2.53 -27.59 15.65
C GLY A 35 -3.58 -26.92 14.77
N SER A 36 -4.20 -25.81 15.22
CA SER A 36 -5.03 -24.97 14.36
C SER A 36 -4.20 -24.28 13.28
N SER A 37 -4.79 -24.03 12.10
CA SER A 37 -4.20 -23.18 11.08
C SER A 37 -3.75 -21.85 11.69
N GLY A 38 -2.52 -21.43 11.42
CA GLY A 38 -1.97 -20.19 11.94
C GLY A 38 -2.82 -19.00 11.52
N LYS A 39 -2.86 -17.96 12.36
CA LYS A 39 -3.51 -16.71 11.98
C LYS A 39 -2.68 -16.06 10.88
N ILE A 40 -3.29 -15.65 9.77
CA ILE A 40 -2.57 -14.86 8.77
C ILE A 40 -2.30 -13.47 9.33
N GLY A 41 -1.03 -13.17 9.59
CA GLY A 41 -0.53 -11.84 9.89
C GLY A 41 -0.11 -11.15 8.61
N CYS A 42 -0.18 -9.81 8.58
CA CYS A 42 0.43 -9.05 7.49
C CYS A 42 1.22 -7.86 8.03
N HIS A 43 2.25 -7.49 7.30
CA HIS A 43 3.01 -6.27 7.51
C HIS A 43 3.19 -5.53 6.19
N LEU A 44 3.37 -4.22 6.28
CA LEU A 44 3.66 -3.40 5.11
C LEU A 44 5.16 -3.41 4.83
N VAL A 45 5.54 -3.56 3.58
CA VAL A 45 6.90 -3.37 3.09
C VAL A 45 6.93 -2.13 2.21
N LEU A 46 7.75 -1.16 2.57
CA LEU A 46 7.94 0.10 1.87
C LEU A 46 9.05 -0.06 0.83
N LYS A 47 8.77 0.29 -0.42
CA LYS A 47 9.74 0.23 -1.51
C LYS A 47 9.82 1.56 -2.25
N ASN A 48 11.01 2.09 -2.46
CA ASN A 48 11.23 3.25 -3.31
C ASN A 48 11.12 2.86 -4.78
N GLU A 49 11.72 1.73 -5.17
CA GLU A 49 11.64 1.18 -6.54
C GLU A 49 10.88 -0.17 -6.61
N GLU A 50 10.40 -0.55 -7.79
CA GLU A 50 9.57 -1.77 -7.95
C GLU A 50 10.30 -3.06 -7.60
N PHE A 51 11.62 -3.13 -7.83
CA PHE A 51 12.39 -4.37 -7.76
C PHE A 51 13.34 -4.45 -6.56
N GLU A 52 13.33 -3.47 -5.66
CA GLU A 52 14.13 -3.53 -4.42
C GLU A 52 13.49 -4.47 -3.38
N THR A 53 14.26 -4.90 -2.37
CA THR A 53 13.74 -5.72 -1.26
C THR A 53 12.73 -4.95 -0.41
N GLY A 54 12.98 -3.67 -0.18
CA GLY A 54 12.16 -2.78 0.63
C GLY A 54 12.48 -2.82 2.13
N ARG A 55 11.71 -2.06 2.90
CA ARG A 55 11.87 -1.84 4.34
C ARG A 55 10.59 -2.24 5.05
N ASN A 56 10.68 -3.11 6.05
CA ASN A 56 9.52 -3.62 6.77
C ASN A 56 9.00 -2.58 7.76
N ALA A 57 7.69 -2.33 7.73
CA ALA A 57 6.97 -1.75 8.84
C ALA A 57 6.71 -2.81 9.92
N PRO A 58 6.48 -2.41 11.19
CA PRO A 58 6.13 -3.35 12.25
C PRO A 58 4.90 -4.20 11.89
N GLU A 59 4.87 -5.45 12.37
CA GLU A 59 3.75 -6.36 12.10
C GLU A 59 2.40 -5.79 12.56
N GLY A 60 1.36 -5.98 11.75
CA GLY A 60 0.00 -5.51 12.03
C GLY A 60 -0.16 -3.97 12.08
N SER A 61 0.91 -3.20 11.85
CA SER A 61 0.83 -1.74 11.88
C SER A 61 -0.07 -1.20 10.79
N GLY A 62 -0.90 -0.22 11.16
CA GLY A 62 -1.86 0.42 10.24
C GLY A 62 -3.03 -0.45 9.79
N CYS A 63 -3.19 -1.66 10.34
CA CYS A 63 -4.33 -2.53 10.05
C CYS A 63 -5.42 -2.42 11.14
N TYR A 64 -6.69 -2.42 10.72
CA TYR A 64 -7.85 -2.56 11.62
C TYR A 64 -8.96 -3.37 10.95
N THR A 65 -9.86 -3.91 11.76
CA THR A 65 -11.02 -4.69 11.28
C THR A 65 -12.29 -3.85 11.43
N GLU A 66 -13.16 -3.88 10.43
CA GLU A 66 -14.55 -3.43 10.55
C GLU A 66 -15.51 -4.60 10.36
N GLY A 67 -16.62 -4.56 11.08
CA GLY A 67 -17.62 -5.63 11.06
C GLY A 67 -17.18 -6.88 11.85
N SER A 68 -17.98 -7.92 11.74
CA SER A 68 -17.79 -9.18 12.47
C SER A 68 -18.27 -10.37 11.65
N GLY A 69 -17.76 -11.56 11.95
CA GLY A 69 -18.13 -12.81 11.26
C GLY A 69 -17.80 -12.77 9.77
N GLU A 70 -18.73 -13.22 8.93
CA GLU A 70 -18.55 -13.28 7.47
C GLU A 70 -18.43 -11.90 6.80
N ASN A 71 -18.95 -10.85 7.45
CA ASN A 71 -18.90 -9.48 6.95
C ASN A 71 -17.63 -8.73 7.36
N ALA A 72 -16.71 -9.38 8.09
CA ALA A 72 -15.48 -8.74 8.53
C ALA A 72 -14.60 -8.32 7.35
N LYS A 73 -14.14 -7.07 7.40
CA LYS A 73 -13.15 -6.51 6.47
C LYS A 73 -11.94 -6.02 7.24
N VAL A 74 -10.76 -6.44 6.82
CA VAL A 74 -9.50 -5.91 7.35
C VAL A 74 -8.99 -4.86 6.40
N PHE A 75 -8.75 -3.65 6.90
CA PHE A 75 -8.19 -2.51 6.18
C PHE A 75 -6.78 -2.27 6.68
N CYS A 76 -5.80 -2.25 5.79
CA CYS A 76 -4.40 -1.95 6.10
C CYS A 76 -3.96 -0.70 5.34
N ALA A 77 -3.51 0.32 6.07
CA ALA A 77 -2.96 1.53 5.48
C ALA A 77 -1.70 1.19 4.67
N ILE A 78 -1.60 1.72 3.45
CA ILE A 78 -0.49 1.44 2.53
C ILE A 78 0.48 2.62 2.38
N VAL A 79 0.23 3.74 3.06
CA VAL A 79 1.13 4.92 3.08
C VAL A 79 1.39 5.44 1.67
N CYS A 80 0.31 5.78 0.96
CA CYS A 80 0.34 6.54 -0.29
C CYS A 80 -0.30 7.93 -0.07
N PRO A 81 0.26 8.80 0.79
CA PRO A 81 -0.38 10.07 1.15
C PRO A 81 -0.49 10.99 -0.07
N ASN A 82 -1.65 11.61 -0.29
CA ASN A 82 -1.86 12.55 -1.40
C ASN A 82 -1.44 12.00 -2.79
N ALA A 83 -1.39 10.68 -2.94
CA ALA A 83 -1.10 10.07 -4.23
C ALA A 83 -2.26 10.33 -5.18
N HIS A 84 -1.99 10.92 -6.35
CA HIS A 84 -3.02 11.14 -7.38
C HIS A 84 -3.42 9.82 -8.06
N LEU A 85 -2.58 8.78 -7.98
CA LEU A 85 -2.89 7.44 -8.48
C LEU A 85 -2.32 6.36 -7.55
N VAL A 86 -3.18 5.41 -7.17
CA VAL A 86 -2.80 4.20 -6.45
C VAL A 86 -3.37 2.99 -7.19
N PHE A 87 -2.54 1.98 -7.45
CA PHE A 87 -2.90 0.85 -8.30
C PHE A 87 -2.22 -0.44 -7.84
N HIS A 88 -2.78 -1.59 -8.22
CA HIS A 88 -2.08 -2.86 -8.03
C HIS A 88 -0.97 -2.98 -9.07
N SER A 89 0.30 -2.96 -8.64
CA SER A 89 1.45 -3.03 -9.54
C SER A 89 1.60 -4.42 -10.17
N LYS A 90 1.07 -5.45 -9.50
CA LYS A 90 1.08 -6.82 -10.00
C LYS A 90 -0.28 -7.48 -9.82
N SER A 91 -0.63 -8.31 -10.80
CA SER A 91 -1.82 -9.15 -10.72
C SER A 91 -1.65 -10.24 -9.67
N LEU A 92 -2.66 -10.39 -8.80
CA LEU A 92 -2.73 -11.48 -7.85
C LEU A 92 -3.45 -12.68 -8.47
N SER A 93 -2.82 -13.85 -8.42
CA SER A 93 -3.45 -15.13 -8.74
C SER A 93 -3.62 -15.95 -7.46
N ASP A 94 -4.84 -15.97 -6.93
CA ASP A 94 -5.21 -16.74 -5.74
C ASP A 94 -6.71 -17.07 -5.77
N LYS A 95 -7.06 -18.32 -5.48
CA LYS A 95 -8.45 -18.82 -5.56
C LYS A 95 -9.39 -18.23 -4.49
N ASN A 96 -8.85 -17.63 -3.44
CA ASN A 96 -9.61 -17.02 -2.35
C ASN A 96 -9.71 -15.50 -2.49
N CYS A 97 -8.85 -14.88 -3.31
CA CYS A 97 -8.75 -13.43 -3.46
C CYS A 97 -9.14 -12.96 -4.87
N PHE A 98 -10.28 -12.29 -4.97
CA PHE A 98 -10.83 -11.73 -6.21
C PHE A 98 -10.85 -10.21 -6.13
N LYS A 99 -10.19 -9.56 -7.09
CA LYS A 99 -10.02 -8.10 -7.13
C LYS A 99 -11.39 -7.42 -7.17
N PHE A 100 -11.55 -6.38 -6.35
CA PHE A 100 -12.79 -5.62 -6.14
C PHE A 100 -13.97 -6.39 -5.52
N ILE A 101 -13.82 -7.69 -5.25
CA ILE A 101 -14.84 -8.53 -4.61
C ILE A 101 -14.43 -8.86 -3.19
N SER A 102 -13.26 -9.49 -3.01
CA SER A 102 -12.74 -9.87 -1.69
C SER A 102 -11.51 -9.08 -1.26
N TYR A 103 -10.91 -8.30 -2.15
CA TYR A 103 -9.90 -7.29 -1.81
C TYR A 103 -9.93 -6.09 -2.75
N GLY A 104 -9.37 -4.96 -2.33
CA GLY A 104 -9.22 -3.80 -3.20
C GLY A 104 -8.53 -2.62 -2.53
N LEU A 105 -8.36 -1.54 -3.29
CA LEU A 105 -7.84 -0.27 -2.81
C LEU A 105 -9.01 0.69 -2.56
N ILE A 106 -8.96 1.42 -1.46
CA ILE A 106 -9.96 2.43 -1.12
C ILE A 106 -9.29 3.60 -0.40
N GLN A 107 -9.73 4.82 -0.72
CA GLN A 107 -9.34 6.00 0.03
C GLN A 107 -10.34 6.23 1.17
N LYS A 108 -9.85 6.43 2.39
CA LYS A 108 -10.66 6.67 3.59
C LYS A 108 -9.86 7.50 4.60
N ASP A 109 -10.50 8.41 5.30
CA ASP A 109 -9.86 9.24 6.35
C ASP A 109 -8.56 9.92 5.88
N GLY A 110 -8.53 10.38 4.62
CA GLY A 110 -7.38 11.03 3.99
C GLY A 110 -6.20 10.11 3.64
N ASP A 111 -6.36 8.79 3.73
CA ASP A 111 -5.32 7.81 3.43
C ASP A 111 -5.83 6.71 2.49
N TRP A 112 -4.90 5.97 1.91
CA TRP A 112 -5.19 4.80 1.10
C TRP A 112 -5.05 3.52 1.90
N TYR A 113 -6.02 2.64 1.73
CA TYR A 113 -6.08 1.34 2.38
C TYR A 113 -6.18 0.24 1.34
N LEU A 114 -5.45 -0.85 1.56
CA LEU A 114 -5.79 -2.13 0.99
C LEU A 114 -6.75 -2.84 1.95
N TRP A 115 -7.93 -3.22 1.46
CA TRP A 115 -8.88 -4.00 2.23
C TRP A 115 -8.92 -5.45 1.75
N ARG A 116 -9.18 -6.38 2.67
CA ARG A 116 -9.40 -7.80 2.43
C ARG A 116 -10.62 -8.28 3.20
N SER A 117 -11.28 -9.32 2.72
CA SER A 117 -12.51 -9.87 3.31
C SER A 117 -12.73 -11.34 2.98
N GLY A 118 -13.62 -11.99 3.73
CA GLY A 118 -14.00 -13.38 3.51
C GLY A 118 -12.78 -14.32 3.49
N LYS A 119 -12.80 -15.30 2.57
CA LYS A 119 -11.70 -16.28 2.44
C LYS A 119 -10.34 -15.65 2.11
N CYS A 120 -10.31 -14.45 1.53
CA CYS A 120 -9.07 -13.76 1.19
C CYS A 120 -8.27 -13.33 2.45
N LEU A 121 -8.93 -13.20 3.61
CA LEU A 121 -8.25 -12.93 4.88
C LEU A 121 -7.29 -14.06 5.28
N ASN A 122 -7.53 -15.28 4.80
CA ASN A 122 -6.73 -16.47 5.08
C ASN A 122 -5.71 -16.79 3.97
N SER A 123 -5.53 -15.90 2.98
CA SER A 123 -4.54 -16.10 1.93
C SER A 123 -3.16 -15.55 2.37
N PRO A 124 -2.09 -16.37 2.33
CA PRO A 124 -0.72 -15.93 2.63
C PRO A 124 -0.05 -15.30 1.39
N LYS A 125 -0.82 -14.50 0.63
CA LYS A 125 -0.33 -13.85 -0.58
C LYS A 125 0.02 -12.40 -0.30
N ALA A 126 1.16 -11.99 -0.84
CA ALA A 126 1.55 -10.61 -0.90
C ALA A 126 0.70 -9.84 -1.93
N PHE A 127 0.29 -8.63 -1.57
CA PHE A 127 -0.39 -7.69 -2.46
C PHE A 127 0.59 -6.58 -2.81
N GLU A 128 0.87 -6.40 -4.11
CA GLU A 128 1.82 -5.39 -4.58
C GLU A 128 1.06 -4.16 -5.11
N ILE A 129 1.43 -2.98 -4.62
CA ILE A 129 0.76 -1.70 -4.86
C ILE A 129 1.78 -0.67 -5.31
N GLY A 130 1.44 0.12 -6.33
CA GLY A 130 2.17 1.33 -6.72
C GLY A 130 1.42 2.59 -6.27
N CYS A 131 2.18 3.57 -5.77
CA CYS A 131 1.73 4.93 -5.51
C CYS A 131 2.41 5.89 -6.51
N LYS A 132 1.67 6.85 -7.07
CA LYS A 132 2.24 7.99 -7.80
C LYS A 132 1.93 9.29 -7.10
N PHE A 133 2.95 10.11 -6.92
CA PHE A 133 2.89 11.39 -6.23
C PHE A 133 3.30 12.54 -7.15
N ASP A 134 2.72 13.71 -6.91
CA ASP A 134 3.13 14.97 -7.57
C ASP A 134 4.37 15.59 -6.90
N ASP A 135 4.55 15.32 -5.60
CA ASP A 135 5.67 15.76 -4.78
C ASP A 135 6.54 14.57 -4.36
N PRO A 136 7.86 14.79 -4.11
CA PRO A 136 8.71 13.79 -3.48
C PRO A 136 8.10 13.27 -2.17
N PHE A 137 8.13 11.96 -1.98
CA PHE A 137 7.55 11.30 -0.80
C PHE A 137 8.19 11.78 0.51
N GLU A 138 9.50 12.06 0.46
CA GLU A 138 10.32 12.50 1.58
C GLU A 138 9.88 13.86 2.15
N LYS A 139 9.13 14.67 1.37
CA LYS A 139 8.54 15.92 1.90
C LYS A 139 7.51 15.67 3.00
N GLN A 140 6.80 14.54 2.93
CA GLN A 140 5.76 14.16 3.90
C GLN A 140 6.27 13.12 4.90
N PHE A 141 7.12 12.20 4.44
CA PHE A 141 7.68 11.11 5.22
C PHE A 141 9.21 11.09 5.07
N PRO A 142 9.93 11.97 5.80
CA PRO A 142 11.38 12.11 5.65
C PRO A 142 12.16 10.89 6.15
N ASP A 143 11.57 10.11 7.07
CA ASP A 143 12.17 8.89 7.61
C ASP A 143 11.10 7.88 8.08
N ASP A 144 11.55 6.66 8.38
CA ASP A 144 10.68 5.55 8.78
C ASP A 144 9.96 5.77 10.12
N ASN A 145 10.52 6.53 11.06
CA ASN A 145 9.86 6.76 12.34
C ASN A 145 8.57 7.56 12.13
N VAL A 146 8.58 8.51 11.19
CA VAL A 146 7.38 9.28 10.81
C VAL A 146 6.33 8.35 10.17
N ILE A 147 6.76 7.43 9.30
CA ILE A 147 5.87 6.46 8.65
C ILE A 147 5.26 5.50 9.68
N PHE A 148 6.07 4.96 10.59
CA PHE A 148 5.61 4.03 11.60
C PHE A 148 4.67 4.69 12.61
N LYS A 149 4.94 5.95 12.99
CA LYS A 149 4.01 6.74 13.81
C LYS A 149 2.69 6.98 13.09
N HIS A 150 2.72 7.27 11.79
CA HIS A 150 1.52 7.41 10.97
C HIS A 150 0.72 6.10 10.90
N LEU A 151 1.38 4.98 10.65
CA LEU A 151 0.75 3.65 10.66
C LEU A 151 0.14 3.31 12.03
N ALA A 152 0.86 3.57 13.12
CA ALA A 152 0.36 3.36 14.48
C ALA A 152 -0.92 4.16 14.74
N ALA A 153 -1.01 5.40 14.23
CA ALA A 153 -2.22 6.22 14.35
C ALA A 153 -3.42 5.70 13.52
N ARG A 154 -3.20 4.77 12.57
CA ARG A 154 -4.28 4.13 11.79
C ARG A 154 -4.79 2.84 12.40
N VAL A 155 -4.13 2.32 13.44
CA VAL A 155 -4.69 1.23 14.24
C VAL A 155 -5.84 1.82 15.05
N ARG A 156 -7.08 1.52 14.66
CA ARG A 156 -8.24 1.90 15.47
C ARG A 156 -8.28 0.99 16.69
N ALA A 157 -8.23 1.58 17.88
CA ALA A 157 -8.62 0.87 19.09
C ALA A 157 -10.10 0.51 18.97
N TYR A 158 -10.41 -0.79 19.00
CA TYR A 158 -11.74 -1.31 19.32
C TYR A 158 -11.65 -2.03 20.66
#